data_AF-A0A930HSZ5-F1
#
_entry.id   AF-A0A930HSZ5-F1
#
_cell.length_a   1.000
_cell.length_b   1.000
_cell.length_c   1.000
_cell.angle_alpha   90.00
_cell.angle_beta   90.00
_cell.angle_gamma   90.00
#
_symmetry.space_group_name_H-M   'P 1'
#
loop_
_entity.id
_entity.type
_entity.pdbx_description
1 polymer ?
#
loop_
_entity_poly.entity_id
_entity_poly.type
_entity_poly.pdbx_seq_one_letter_code
_entity_poly.pdbx_strand_id
1 'polypeptide(L)'
;MNGKHAGLKLVWNPGDKETLYLAFKRADAPGSALTVLKSSLTIIKKEGKRYKASVDVNAPVWLNPAKEKVIIAGAIGVSGIDASGGALVPGPRSFYDSGDPYTPPMYFAPTQLRVRTNPGTREREYYADDLTFHFFGSMIGATIDNMQGNMTYSPHEVTIKTDAFSTEGAIQLFDYETDSNNNSAPKWKTTQNAGTTQRVYFEQGDVERGKKRTYYFWAVPAQFSGRREMLMEFRTDAYDPTLGATADEITTKWNVKQLAAGKVHRLPIEIPAPMGDLIITEVFIGGGTYGAATAWEFYNPTDFPINLKDYYIQRFDYHG
;
A
#
# COMPACT_ATOMS: atom_id res chain seq x y z
N MET A 1 -19.27 -17.87 0.67
CA MET A 1 -18.72 -16.58 1.13
C MET A 1 -17.88 -16.03 -0.01
N ASN A 2 -18.22 -14.82 -0.46
CA ASN A 2 -17.64 -14.17 -1.65
C ASN A 2 -16.16 -13.86 -1.42
N GLY A 3 -15.29 -14.47 -2.24
CA GLY A 3 -13.84 -14.46 -2.10
C GLY A 3 -13.25 -13.06 -1.97
N LYS A 4 -12.59 -12.83 -0.83
CA LYS A 4 -11.85 -11.62 -0.48
C LYS A 4 -10.79 -11.34 -1.56
N HIS A 5 -10.80 -10.15 -2.18
CA HIS A 5 -9.66 -9.68 -2.98
C HIS A 5 -8.69 -8.96 -2.02
N ALA A 6 -7.59 -9.60 -1.65
CA ALA A 6 -6.34 -9.72 -2.42
C ALA A 6 -5.43 -8.46 -2.35
N GLY A 7 -5.47 -7.70 -1.25
CA GLY A 7 -4.43 -6.72 -0.87
C GLY A 7 -4.33 -5.42 -1.68
N LEU A 8 -4.90 -5.33 -2.90
CA LEU A 8 -4.92 -4.11 -3.71
C LEU A 8 -6.26 -3.94 -4.44
N LYS A 9 -6.87 -2.76 -4.32
CA LYS A 9 -8.07 -2.39 -5.05
C LYS A 9 -7.73 -1.70 -6.37
N LEU A 10 -7.83 -2.43 -7.48
CA LEU A 10 -7.66 -1.89 -8.84
C LEU A 10 -8.97 -1.85 -9.64
N VAL A 11 -10.04 -2.42 -9.10
CA VAL A 11 -11.36 -2.48 -9.72
C VAL A 11 -12.38 -1.97 -8.71
N TRP A 12 -13.22 -1.05 -9.18
CA TRP A 12 -14.39 -0.58 -8.45
C TRP A 12 -15.67 -1.13 -9.07
N ASN A 13 -16.65 -1.40 -8.22
CA ASN A 13 -18.03 -1.66 -8.62
C ASN A 13 -18.89 -0.41 -8.42
N PRO A 14 -19.98 -0.24 -9.21
CA PRO A 14 -21.00 0.76 -8.91
C PRO A 14 -21.48 0.65 -7.45
N GLY A 15 -21.53 1.79 -6.75
CA GLY A 15 -21.86 1.88 -5.33
C GLY A 15 -20.65 1.80 -4.39
N ASP A 16 -19.48 1.37 -4.87
CA ASP A 16 -18.26 1.41 -4.07
C ASP A 16 -17.95 2.83 -3.60
N LYS A 17 -17.42 2.96 -2.38
CA LYS A 17 -17.05 4.23 -1.79
C LYS A 17 -15.56 4.30 -1.50
N GLU A 18 -14.98 5.47 -1.71
CA GLU A 18 -13.62 5.81 -1.31
C GLU A 18 -13.64 7.00 -0.36
N THR A 19 -12.72 7.04 0.60
CA THR A 19 -12.50 8.23 1.41
C THR A 19 -11.77 9.28 0.55
N LEU A 20 -12.38 10.45 0.43
CA LEU A 20 -11.86 11.58 -0.32
C LEU A 20 -11.42 12.68 0.64
N TYR A 21 -10.19 13.18 0.46
CA TYR A 21 -9.74 14.41 1.08
C TYR A 21 -9.66 15.52 0.04
N LEU A 22 -10.24 16.67 0.37
CA LEU A 22 -10.26 17.88 -0.46
C LEU A 22 -9.53 19.00 0.27
N ALA A 23 -8.73 19.75 -0.48
CA ALA A 23 -8.00 20.90 0.00
C ALA A 23 -8.42 22.15 -0.79
N PHE A 24 -8.76 23.21 -0.06
CA PHE A 24 -9.22 24.49 -0.59
C PHE A 24 -8.17 25.55 -0.25
N LYS A 25 -7.67 26.23 -1.28
CA LYS A 25 -6.66 27.28 -1.18
C LYS A 25 -7.15 28.55 -1.88
N ARG A 26 -6.98 29.72 -1.25
CA ARG A 26 -7.25 31.00 -1.89
C ARG A 26 -6.05 31.43 -2.74
N ALA A 27 -6.26 31.59 -4.04
CA ALA A 27 -5.25 32.11 -4.96
C ALA A 27 -5.19 33.64 -4.95
N ASP A 28 -6.27 34.30 -4.55
CA ASP A 28 -6.35 35.77 -4.40
C ASP A 28 -5.78 36.29 -3.07
N ALA A 29 -5.49 35.40 -2.11
CA ALA A 29 -4.91 35.74 -0.82
C ALA A 29 -3.71 34.81 -0.50
N PRO A 30 -2.53 35.07 -1.10
CA PRO A 30 -1.33 34.30 -0.81
C PRO A 30 -1.03 34.26 0.70
N GLY A 31 -0.78 33.08 1.25
CA GLY A 31 -0.58 32.88 2.69
C GLY A 31 -1.86 32.55 3.48
N SER A 32 -3.03 32.54 2.84
CA SER A 32 -4.26 32.04 3.48
C SER A 32 -4.08 30.60 3.95
N ALA A 33 -4.62 30.28 5.13
CA ALA A 33 -4.64 28.91 5.63
C ALA A 33 -5.37 27.96 4.67
N LEU A 34 -4.79 26.78 4.46
CA LEU A 34 -5.43 25.72 3.71
C LEU A 34 -6.61 25.17 4.51
N THR A 35 -7.75 25.00 3.87
CA THR A 35 -8.89 24.30 4.48
C THR A 35 -8.98 22.90 3.91
N VAL A 36 -9.02 21.90 4.77
CA VAL A 36 -9.11 20.49 4.38
C VAL A 36 -10.46 19.93 4.82
N LEU A 37 -11.13 19.22 3.92
CA LEU A 37 -12.38 18.52 4.19
C LEU A 37 -12.23 17.03 3.86
N LYS A 38 -12.79 16.19 4.73
CA LYS A 38 -12.98 14.77 4.49
C LYS A 38 -14.40 14.55 3.95
N SER A 39 -14.51 13.81 2.86
CA SER A 39 -15.77 13.43 2.22
C SER A 39 -15.70 11.98 1.71
N SER A 40 -16.72 11.53 1.00
CA SER A 40 -16.79 10.23 0.35
C SER A 40 -17.02 10.40 -1.15
N LEU A 41 -16.22 9.68 -1.94
CA LEU A 41 -16.41 9.53 -3.38
C LEU A 41 -17.17 8.23 -3.62
N THR A 42 -18.30 8.30 -4.33
CA THR A 42 -19.12 7.12 -4.67
C THR A 42 -19.00 6.81 -6.15
N ILE A 43 -18.64 5.58 -6.48
CA ILE A 43 -18.52 5.10 -7.86
C ILE A 43 -19.91 4.92 -8.45
N ILE A 44 -20.21 5.58 -9.56
CA ILE A 44 -21.52 5.50 -10.22
C ILE A 44 -21.51 4.38 -11.26
N LYS A 45 -20.50 4.37 -12.13
CA LYS A 45 -20.35 3.38 -13.20
C LYS A 45 -18.96 3.41 -13.82
N LYS A 46 -18.62 2.35 -14.56
CA LYS A 46 -17.46 2.30 -15.44
C LYS A 46 -17.82 2.83 -16.84
N GLU A 47 -17.02 3.73 -17.37
CA GLU A 47 -17.12 4.29 -18.73
C GLU A 47 -15.81 4.02 -19.48
N GLY A 48 -15.80 2.95 -20.28
CA GLY A 48 -14.59 2.48 -20.97
C GLY A 48 -13.48 2.13 -20.00
N LYS A 49 -12.37 2.88 -20.04
CA LYS A 49 -11.20 2.72 -19.16
C LYS A 49 -11.24 3.59 -17.90
N ARG A 50 -12.31 4.36 -17.68
CA ARG A 50 -12.46 5.28 -16.54
C ARG A 50 -13.65 4.89 -15.68
N TYR A 51 -13.61 5.34 -14.43
CA TYR A 51 -14.75 5.26 -13.52
C TYR A 51 -15.34 6.65 -13.37
N LYS A 52 -16.67 6.74 -13.48
CA LYS A 52 -17.42 7.94 -13.16
C LYS A 52 -17.86 7.86 -11.71
N ALA A 53 -17.65 8.93 -10.96
CA ALA A 53 -17.97 9.00 -9.54
C ALA A 53 -18.75 10.29 -9.21
N SER A 54 -19.50 10.26 -8.11
CA SER A 54 -20.08 11.44 -7.47
C SER A 54 -19.37 11.74 -6.17
N VAL A 55 -19.36 13.01 -5.80
CA VAL A 55 -18.80 13.51 -4.56
C VAL A 55 -19.80 14.50 -3.99
N ASP A 56 -20.28 14.23 -2.78
CA ASP A 56 -21.16 15.13 -2.05
C ASP A 56 -20.35 15.81 -0.95
N VAL A 57 -20.14 17.13 -1.08
CA VAL A 57 -19.32 17.91 -0.15
C VAL A 57 -20.09 19.12 0.29
N ASN A 58 -20.25 19.24 1.61
CA ASN A 58 -20.69 20.47 2.22
C ASN A 58 -19.53 21.46 2.17
N ALA A 59 -19.63 22.45 1.30
CA ALA A 59 -18.64 23.52 1.20
C ALA A 59 -18.49 24.24 2.56
N PRO A 60 -17.28 24.68 2.95
CA PRO A 60 -17.09 25.46 4.16
C PRO A 60 -17.96 26.72 4.15
N VAL A 61 -18.52 27.11 5.29
CA VAL A 61 -19.45 28.27 5.39
C VAL A 61 -18.81 29.59 4.92
N TRP A 62 -17.50 29.73 5.09
CA TRP A 62 -16.76 30.91 4.64
C TRP A 62 -16.49 30.92 3.12
N LEU A 63 -16.58 29.76 2.45
CA LEU A 63 -16.17 29.59 1.06
C LEU A 63 -17.19 30.23 0.12
N ASN A 64 -16.78 31.33 -0.54
CA ASN A 64 -17.61 32.01 -1.53
C ASN A 64 -16.86 32.16 -2.86
N PRO A 65 -16.85 31.13 -3.73
CA PRO A 65 -16.15 31.18 -5.00
C PRO A 65 -16.78 32.17 -6.01
N ALA A 66 -17.90 32.81 -5.67
CA ALA A 66 -18.42 33.96 -6.43
C ALA A 66 -17.63 35.25 -6.18
N LYS A 67 -16.95 35.34 -5.02
CA LYS A 67 -16.17 36.52 -4.59
C LYS A 67 -14.68 36.24 -4.51
N GLU A 68 -14.31 34.99 -4.25
CA GLU A 68 -12.94 34.58 -3.96
C GLU A 68 -12.42 33.68 -5.08
N LYS A 69 -11.12 33.79 -5.39
CA LYS A 69 -10.47 32.84 -6.31
C LYS A 69 -10.02 31.61 -5.53
N VAL A 70 -10.91 30.64 -5.40
CA VAL A 70 -10.61 29.38 -4.71
C VAL A 70 -10.10 28.33 -5.70
N ILE A 71 -8.96 27.74 -5.36
CA ILE A 71 -8.40 26.57 -6.03
C ILE A 71 -8.66 25.35 -5.15
N ILE A 72 -9.07 24.26 -5.77
CA ILE A 72 -9.32 22.98 -5.11
C ILE A 72 -8.39 21.91 -5.65
N ALA A 73 -7.91 21.05 -4.77
CA ALA A 73 -7.20 19.82 -5.08
C ALA A 73 -7.73 18.71 -4.18
N GLY A 74 -7.46 17.45 -4.51
CA GLY A 74 -7.90 16.35 -3.68
C GLY A 74 -7.21 15.04 -3.98
N ALA A 75 -7.33 14.12 -3.03
CA ALA A 75 -6.69 12.83 -3.07
C ALA A 75 -7.56 11.73 -2.43
N ILE A 76 -7.40 10.51 -2.96
CA ILE A 76 -7.92 9.25 -2.40
C ILE A 76 -6.73 8.30 -2.17
N GLY A 77 -6.92 7.24 -1.37
CA GLY A 77 -5.82 6.34 -1.01
C GLY A 77 -4.76 6.99 -0.10
N VAL A 78 -5.17 8.01 0.66
CA VAL A 78 -4.32 8.79 1.59
C VAL A 78 -4.96 8.83 2.98
N SER A 79 -4.17 9.10 4.02
CA SER A 79 -4.65 9.20 5.40
C SER A 79 -5.18 10.59 5.76
N GLY A 80 -4.82 11.62 4.99
CA GLY A 80 -5.26 13.00 5.18
C GLY A 80 -4.48 13.97 4.29
N ILE A 81 -4.74 15.27 4.47
CA ILE A 81 -3.94 16.34 3.87
C ILE A 81 -3.44 17.24 5.01
N ASP A 82 -2.13 17.48 5.05
CA ASP A 82 -1.52 18.35 6.07
C ASP A 82 -1.69 19.85 5.75
N ALA A 83 -1.27 20.71 6.69
CA ALA A 83 -1.39 22.16 6.56
C ALA A 83 -0.57 22.75 5.39
N SER A 84 0.43 22.02 4.89
CA SER A 84 1.24 22.42 3.73
C SER A 84 0.61 22.01 2.39
N GLY A 85 -0.48 21.23 2.42
CA GLY A 85 -1.10 20.66 1.22
C GLY A 85 -0.47 19.33 0.79
N GLY A 86 0.29 18.68 1.67
CA GLY A 86 0.79 17.32 1.46
C GLY A 86 -0.31 16.30 1.72
N ALA A 87 -0.75 15.58 0.69
CA ALA A 87 -1.64 14.42 0.85
C ALA A 87 -0.82 13.23 1.35
N LEU A 88 -1.05 12.86 2.61
CA LEU A 88 -0.25 11.91 3.37
C LEU A 88 -0.56 10.48 2.92
N VAL A 89 0.41 9.83 2.30
CA VAL A 89 0.32 8.40 2.00
C VAL A 89 0.94 7.67 3.17
N PRO A 90 0.13 7.02 4.04
CA PRO A 90 0.71 6.12 5.02
C PRO A 90 1.38 4.99 4.25
N GLY A 91 2.57 4.55 4.69
CA GLY A 91 3.14 3.31 4.19
C GLY A 91 2.10 2.18 4.22
N PRO A 92 2.29 1.11 3.44
CA PRO A 92 1.35 0.00 3.41
C PRO A 92 1.07 -0.47 4.84
N ARG A 93 -0.16 -0.25 5.30
CA ARG A 93 -0.57 -0.53 6.68
C ARG A 93 -0.66 -2.03 6.89
N SER A 94 -0.49 -2.46 8.13
CA SER A 94 -0.86 -3.78 8.61
C SER A 94 -2.34 -4.01 8.29
N PHE A 95 -2.66 -4.95 7.39
CA PHE A 95 -4.04 -5.22 6.96
C PHE A 95 -4.88 -5.94 8.03
N TYR A 96 -4.24 -6.41 9.11
CA TYR A 96 -4.87 -7.24 10.13
C TYR A 96 -5.83 -6.50 11.08
N ASP A 97 -5.95 -5.18 11.01
CA ASP A 97 -6.95 -4.47 11.83
C ASP A 97 -8.34 -4.37 11.17
N SER A 98 -8.48 -4.48 9.84
CA SER A 98 -9.81 -4.31 9.20
C SER A 98 -10.13 -5.12 7.94
N GLY A 99 -9.16 -5.79 7.29
CA GLY A 99 -9.42 -6.58 6.08
C GLY A 99 -9.90 -5.78 4.86
N ASP A 100 -9.73 -4.45 4.87
CA ASP A 100 -10.11 -3.57 3.78
C ASP A 100 -9.06 -3.58 2.66
N PRO A 101 -9.46 -3.61 1.39
CA PRO A 101 -8.53 -3.59 0.27
C PRO A 101 -7.83 -2.22 0.15
N TYR A 102 -6.52 -2.21 -0.15
CA TYR A 102 -5.75 -0.97 -0.28
C TYR A 102 -6.05 -0.25 -1.60
N THR A 103 -6.60 0.96 -1.51
CA THR A 103 -6.74 1.87 -2.65
C THR A 103 -5.42 2.61 -2.88
N PRO A 104 -4.75 2.44 -4.03
CA PRO A 104 -3.53 3.17 -4.32
C PRO A 104 -3.75 4.68 -4.35
N PRO A 105 -2.74 5.50 -3.97
CA PRO A 105 -2.86 6.94 -3.99
C PRO A 105 -3.19 7.50 -5.37
N MET A 106 -4.24 8.31 -5.43
CA MET A 106 -4.63 9.06 -6.62
C MET A 106 -4.96 10.50 -6.24
N TYR A 107 -4.77 11.44 -7.17
CA TYR A 107 -5.02 12.87 -6.96
C TYR A 107 -5.64 13.51 -8.19
N PHE A 108 -6.37 14.61 -8.04
CA PHE A 108 -6.67 15.50 -9.18
C PHE A 108 -5.90 16.81 -9.03
N ALA A 109 -5.53 17.41 -10.16
CA ALA A 109 -4.72 18.61 -10.18
C ALA A 109 -5.49 19.84 -9.65
N PRO A 110 -4.81 20.83 -9.04
CA PRO A 110 -5.38 22.09 -8.65
C PRO A 110 -6.20 22.72 -9.78
N THR A 111 -7.49 22.85 -9.54
CA THR A 111 -8.43 23.46 -10.49
C THR A 111 -9.21 24.56 -9.78
N GLN A 112 -9.61 25.58 -10.52
CA GLN A 112 -10.42 26.65 -9.96
C GLN A 112 -11.84 26.14 -9.67
N LEU A 113 -12.32 26.40 -8.46
CA LEU A 113 -13.71 26.20 -8.11
C LEU A 113 -14.52 27.37 -8.65
N ARG A 114 -15.56 27.05 -9.41
CA ARG A 114 -16.47 27.98 -10.05
C ARG A 114 -17.85 27.83 -9.45
N VAL A 115 -18.65 28.88 -9.65
CA VAL A 115 -20.07 28.89 -9.30
C VAL A 115 -20.88 29.17 -10.55
N ARG A 116 -21.99 28.46 -10.70
CA ARG A 116 -23.04 28.76 -11.65
C ARG A 116 -24.33 28.97 -10.89
N THR A 117 -25.11 29.96 -11.28
CA THR A 117 -26.50 30.09 -10.81
C THR A 117 -27.41 29.42 -11.82
N ASN A 118 -28.21 28.47 -11.38
CA ASN A 118 -29.20 27.82 -12.22
C ASN A 118 -30.29 28.87 -12.59
N PRO A 119 -30.51 29.17 -13.88
CA PRO A 119 -31.44 30.24 -14.28
C PRO A 119 -32.88 30.01 -13.80
N GLY A 120 -33.29 28.75 -13.62
CA GLY A 120 -34.66 28.38 -13.24
C GLY A 120 -34.90 28.38 -11.73
N THR A 121 -33.97 27.86 -10.93
CA THR A 121 -34.14 27.70 -9.47
C THR A 121 -33.44 28.78 -8.65
N ARG A 122 -32.57 29.59 -9.27
CA ARG A 122 -31.63 30.51 -8.60
C ARG A 122 -30.68 29.84 -7.60
N GLU A 123 -30.62 28.51 -7.59
CA GLU A 123 -29.67 27.76 -6.78
C GLU A 123 -28.25 27.96 -7.30
N ARG A 124 -27.29 27.98 -6.38
CA ARG A 124 -25.86 28.07 -6.70
C ARG A 124 -25.28 26.68 -6.73
N GLU A 125 -24.80 26.28 -7.89
CA GLU A 125 -24.08 25.04 -8.12
C GLU A 125 -22.58 25.35 -8.17
N TYR A 126 -21.79 24.62 -7.39
CA TYR A 126 -20.33 24.71 -7.43
C TYR A 126 -19.78 23.60 -8.32
N TYR A 127 -18.85 23.95 -9.21
CA TYR A 127 -18.23 22.99 -10.12
C TYR A 127 -16.75 23.34 -10.35
N ALA A 128 -15.98 22.39 -10.86
CA ALA A 128 -14.62 22.61 -11.30
C ALA A 128 -14.41 21.98 -12.67
N ASP A 129 -13.45 22.53 -13.42
CA ASP A 129 -13.27 22.20 -14.84
C ASP A 129 -12.70 20.77 -15.04
N ASP A 130 -11.81 20.32 -14.15
CA ASP A 130 -11.25 18.97 -14.19
C ASP A 130 -11.07 18.37 -12.78
N LEU A 131 -11.82 17.31 -12.48
CA LEU A 131 -11.73 16.52 -11.24
C LEU A 131 -11.27 15.09 -11.54
N THR A 132 -10.49 14.90 -12.60
CA THR A 132 -9.96 13.59 -12.97
C THR A 132 -8.88 13.15 -11.99
N PHE A 133 -9.11 12.00 -11.34
CA PHE A 133 -8.08 11.38 -10.51
C PHE A 133 -7.02 10.69 -11.37
N HIS A 134 -5.78 11.08 -11.15
CA HIS A 134 -4.57 10.49 -11.71
C HIS A 134 -3.91 9.60 -10.66
N PHE A 135 -3.52 8.40 -11.08
CA PHE A 135 -2.69 7.52 -10.28
C PHE A 135 -1.32 8.16 -10.02
N PHE A 136 -0.88 8.20 -8.77
CA PHE A 136 0.44 8.70 -8.38
C PHE A 136 1.35 7.53 -8.04
N GLY A 137 2.60 7.49 -8.50
CA GLY A 137 3.54 6.39 -8.22
C GLY A 137 3.55 5.28 -9.28
N SER A 138 3.83 4.04 -8.88
CA SER A 138 3.99 2.85 -9.74
C SER A 138 3.65 1.57 -8.99
N MET A 139 3.38 0.51 -9.74
CA MET A 139 3.21 -0.83 -9.17
C MET A 139 4.51 -1.61 -9.36
N ILE A 140 5.00 -2.26 -8.31
CA ILE A 140 6.20 -3.10 -8.32
C ILE A 140 5.77 -4.52 -8.00
N GLY A 141 6.12 -5.47 -8.87
CA GLY A 141 5.79 -6.88 -8.77
C GLY A 141 7.00 -7.72 -8.40
N ALA A 142 6.90 -8.51 -7.33
CA ALA A 142 7.84 -9.57 -6.98
C ALA A 142 7.21 -10.93 -7.26
N THR A 143 7.89 -11.78 -8.03
CA THR A 143 7.36 -13.12 -8.36
C THR A 143 7.96 -14.14 -7.42
N ILE A 144 7.11 -14.83 -6.67
CA ILE A 144 7.49 -16.03 -5.95
C ILE A 144 7.25 -17.25 -6.83
N ASP A 145 8.26 -18.10 -6.92
CA ASP A 145 8.29 -19.34 -7.67
C ASP A 145 8.22 -20.54 -6.73
N ASN A 146 7.06 -21.20 -6.69
CA ASN A 146 6.83 -22.42 -5.95
C ASN A 146 6.75 -23.65 -6.88
N MET A 147 7.36 -23.60 -8.07
CA MET A 147 7.33 -24.72 -9.02
C MET A 147 8.00 -25.98 -8.48
N GLN A 148 9.04 -25.82 -7.65
CA GLN A 148 9.82 -26.92 -7.08
C GLN A 148 9.58 -27.11 -5.58
N GLY A 149 8.67 -26.36 -4.95
CA GLY A 149 8.47 -26.47 -3.51
C GLY A 149 7.67 -27.69 -3.07
N ASN A 150 7.64 -27.90 -1.76
CA ASN A 150 7.08 -29.07 -1.10
C ASN A 150 5.84 -28.78 -0.24
N MET A 151 5.46 -27.52 -0.10
CA MET A 151 4.24 -27.07 0.57
C MET A 151 3.72 -25.76 -0.06
N THR A 152 2.51 -25.34 0.29
CA THR A 152 2.00 -24.01 -0.05
C THR A 152 2.79 -22.94 0.71
N TYR A 153 3.18 -21.86 0.04
CA TYR A 153 3.86 -20.72 0.67
C TYR A 153 2.93 -19.52 0.77
N SER A 154 2.86 -18.92 1.95
CA SER A 154 1.93 -17.85 2.30
C SER A 154 2.68 -16.63 2.87
N PRO A 155 3.32 -15.80 2.03
CA PRO A 155 3.98 -14.60 2.52
C PRO A 155 2.93 -13.57 2.95
N HIS A 156 3.10 -13.01 4.15
CA HIS A 156 2.23 -11.97 4.71
C HIS A 156 2.92 -10.61 4.79
N GLU A 157 4.26 -10.57 4.72
CA GLU A 157 5.03 -9.34 4.73
C GLU A 157 6.24 -9.43 3.79
N VAL A 158 6.60 -8.30 3.19
CA VAL A 158 7.96 -8.03 2.72
C VAL A 158 8.51 -6.78 3.37
N THR A 159 9.75 -6.85 3.85
CA THR A 159 10.56 -5.69 4.18
C THR A 159 11.48 -5.35 3.04
N ILE A 160 11.65 -4.05 2.81
CA ILE A 160 12.49 -3.52 1.76
C ILE A 160 13.40 -2.45 2.36
N LYS A 161 14.70 -2.49 2.04
CA LYS A 161 15.63 -1.37 2.30
C LYS A 161 16.24 -0.94 0.98
N THR A 162 15.87 0.25 0.54
CA THR A 162 16.35 0.84 -0.72
C THR A 162 16.09 2.34 -0.75
N ASP A 163 16.86 3.06 -1.56
CA ASP A 163 16.57 4.44 -1.98
C ASP A 163 16.11 4.51 -3.44
N ALA A 164 15.86 3.36 -4.10
CA ALA A 164 15.33 3.31 -5.46
C ALA A 164 13.86 3.74 -5.56
N PHE A 165 13.11 3.57 -4.48
CA PHE A 165 11.72 3.98 -4.34
C PHE A 165 11.34 4.10 -2.87
N SER A 166 10.18 4.69 -2.62
CA SER A 166 9.56 4.83 -1.30
C SER A 166 8.09 4.45 -1.34
N THR A 167 7.57 3.91 -0.24
CA THR A 167 6.18 3.50 -0.06
C THR A 167 5.41 4.40 0.91
N GLU A 168 6.06 5.37 1.54
CA GLU A 168 5.45 6.33 2.47
C GLU A 168 5.93 7.75 2.19
N GLY A 169 5.04 8.73 2.32
CA GLY A 169 5.38 10.14 2.12
C GLY A 169 4.15 11.01 1.88
N ALA A 170 4.33 12.11 1.16
CA ALA A 170 3.28 13.09 0.88
C ALA A 170 3.32 13.58 -0.56
N ILE A 171 2.16 13.49 -1.24
CA ILE A 171 1.92 14.09 -2.56
C ILE A 171 1.69 15.59 -2.36
N GLN A 172 2.54 16.44 -2.91
CA GLN A 172 2.43 17.89 -2.72
C GLN A 172 1.37 18.49 -3.66
N LEU A 173 0.10 18.51 -3.23
CA LEU A 173 -1.04 18.82 -4.11
C LEU A 173 -0.99 20.18 -4.81
N PHE A 174 -0.19 21.13 -4.30
CA PHE A 174 -0.05 22.48 -4.85
C PHE A 174 1.40 22.83 -5.25
N ASP A 175 2.33 21.87 -5.21
CA ASP A 175 3.72 22.05 -5.65
C ASP A 175 4.05 20.99 -6.70
N TYR A 176 4.30 21.43 -7.93
CA TYR A 176 4.45 20.58 -9.09
C TYR A 176 5.88 20.61 -9.60
N GLU A 177 6.28 19.50 -10.20
CA GLU A 177 7.46 19.41 -11.04
C GLU A 177 7.04 19.03 -12.46
N THR A 178 7.83 19.49 -13.42
CA THR A 178 7.61 19.21 -14.83
C THR A 178 8.76 18.38 -15.33
N ASP A 179 8.46 17.21 -15.90
CA ASP A 179 9.47 16.34 -16.50
C ASP A 179 9.99 16.91 -17.83
N SER A 180 11.01 16.28 -18.40
CA SER A 180 11.58 16.67 -19.70
C SER A 180 10.61 16.52 -20.88
N ASN A 181 9.47 15.85 -20.69
CA ASN A 181 8.41 15.68 -21.68
C ASN A 181 7.25 16.67 -21.45
N ASN A 182 7.43 17.66 -20.59
CA ASN A 182 6.43 18.67 -20.22
C ASN A 182 5.19 18.08 -19.51
N ASN A 183 5.31 16.90 -18.90
CA ASN A 183 4.29 16.36 -18.02
C ASN A 183 4.45 16.96 -16.64
N SER A 184 3.40 17.62 -16.15
CA SER A 184 3.37 18.19 -14.81
C SER A 184 2.74 17.21 -13.82
N ALA A 185 3.43 16.93 -12.72
CA ALA A 185 2.94 16.10 -11.63
C ALA A 185 3.30 16.73 -10.27
N PRO A 186 2.52 16.48 -9.21
CA PRO A 186 2.87 16.89 -7.86
C PRO A 186 4.25 16.37 -7.47
N LYS A 187 5.01 17.17 -6.74
CA LYS A 187 6.23 16.66 -6.10
C LYS A 187 5.90 15.62 -5.06
N TRP A 188 6.84 14.69 -4.88
CA TRP A 188 6.80 13.70 -3.82
C TRP A 188 7.77 14.08 -2.70
N LYS A 189 7.27 14.04 -1.45
CA LYS A 189 8.10 14.27 -0.26
C LYS A 189 8.09 13.03 0.62
N THR A 190 9.26 12.45 0.88
CA THR A 190 9.42 11.28 1.77
C THR A 190 10.66 11.44 2.62
N THR A 191 10.67 10.77 3.77
CA THR A 191 11.85 10.60 4.63
C THR A 191 12.51 9.22 4.42
N GLN A 192 11.84 8.31 3.70
CA GLN A 192 12.35 6.97 3.45
C GLN A 192 13.59 7.02 2.55
N ASN A 193 14.60 6.27 2.94
CA ASN A 193 15.87 6.13 2.22
C ASN A 193 16.43 4.70 2.41
N ALA A 194 17.65 4.46 1.94
CA ALA A 194 18.29 3.13 2.02
C ALA A 194 18.44 2.60 3.47
N GLY A 195 18.47 3.47 4.48
CA GLY A 195 18.50 3.09 5.89
C GLY A 195 17.11 2.86 6.51
N THR A 196 16.03 3.19 5.80
CA THR A 196 14.66 3.04 6.29
C THR A 196 14.10 1.69 5.87
N THR A 197 13.67 0.87 6.84
CA THR A 197 12.89 -0.34 6.56
C THR A 197 11.50 0.08 6.07
N GLN A 198 11.18 -0.30 4.85
CA GLN A 198 9.86 -0.15 4.24
C GLN A 198 9.13 -1.48 4.39
N ARG A 199 7.99 -1.50 5.07
CA ARG A 199 7.17 -2.72 5.22
C ARG A 199 6.03 -2.69 4.24
N VAL A 200 5.79 -3.81 3.57
CA VAL A 200 4.62 -4.02 2.72
C VAL A 200 3.96 -5.31 3.14
N TYR A 201 2.69 -5.23 3.53
CA TYR A 201 1.92 -6.39 3.90
C TYR A 201 1.19 -6.96 2.68
N PHE A 202 1.21 -8.27 2.53
CA PHE A 202 0.63 -8.99 1.40
C PHE A 202 -0.55 -9.83 1.83
N GLU A 203 -1.75 -9.27 1.72
CA GLU A 203 -2.98 -10.08 1.69
C GLU A 203 -3.34 -10.46 0.26
N GLN A 204 -2.35 -10.76 -0.55
CA GLN A 204 -2.54 -11.05 -1.97
C GLN A 204 -2.78 -12.51 -2.26
N GLY A 205 -2.82 -13.39 -1.25
CA GLY A 205 -3.09 -14.84 -1.34
C GLY A 205 -1.84 -15.70 -1.49
N ASP A 206 -2.02 -17.00 -1.39
CA ASP A 206 -0.92 -17.98 -1.28
C ASP A 206 -0.30 -18.35 -2.64
N VAL A 207 0.88 -18.99 -2.60
CA VAL A 207 1.53 -19.64 -3.73
C VAL A 207 1.41 -21.14 -3.55
N GLU A 208 0.42 -21.74 -4.21
CA GLU A 208 0.28 -23.20 -4.26
C GLU A 208 1.54 -23.85 -4.86
N ARG A 209 1.79 -25.09 -4.48
CA ARG A 209 2.84 -25.91 -5.09
C ARG A 209 2.65 -26.03 -6.60
N GLY A 210 3.75 -25.99 -7.35
CA GLY A 210 3.72 -26.12 -8.80
C GLY A 210 3.18 -24.87 -9.49
N LYS A 211 3.12 -23.74 -8.78
CA LYS A 211 2.64 -22.45 -9.28
C LYS A 211 3.66 -21.35 -9.04
N LYS A 212 3.50 -20.26 -9.78
CA LYS A 212 4.14 -18.97 -9.52
C LYS A 212 3.09 -17.93 -9.25
N ARG A 213 3.40 -16.96 -8.38
CA ARG A 213 2.53 -15.82 -8.11
C ARG A 213 3.35 -14.54 -8.08
N THR A 214 2.81 -13.47 -8.65
CA THR A 214 3.40 -12.14 -8.51
C THR A 214 2.60 -11.31 -7.53
N TYR A 215 3.29 -10.85 -6.51
CA TYR A 215 2.79 -9.91 -5.51
C TYR A 215 3.13 -8.51 -5.97
N TYR A 216 2.11 -7.67 -6.09
CA TYR A 216 2.26 -6.27 -6.47
C TYR A 216 2.16 -5.37 -5.26
N PHE A 217 2.94 -4.30 -5.23
CA PHE A 217 2.78 -3.25 -4.24
C PHE A 217 2.98 -1.89 -4.88
N TRP A 218 2.39 -0.88 -4.25
CA TRP A 218 2.52 0.50 -4.67
C TRP A 218 3.81 1.12 -4.13
N ALA A 219 4.51 1.90 -4.96
CA ALA A 219 5.66 2.69 -4.55
C ALA A 219 5.84 3.91 -5.46
N VAL A 220 6.57 4.92 -5.00
CA VAL A 220 7.01 6.07 -5.79
C VAL A 220 8.48 5.88 -6.17
N PRO A 221 8.80 5.70 -7.47
CA PRO A 221 10.18 5.63 -7.94
C PRO A 221 10.97 6.91 -7.64
N ALA A 222 12.20 6.75 -7.16
CA ALA A 222 13.15 7.85 -7.03
C ALA A 222 13.84 8.14 -8.37
N GLN A 223 14.28 9.38 -8.58
CA GLN A 223 15.13 9.77 -9.70
C GLN A 223 16.60 9.55 -9.33
N PHE A 224 17.33 8.75 -10.11
CA PHE A 224 18.75 8.48 -9.87
C PHE A 224 19.45 7.89 -11.11
N SER A 225 20.75 8.10 -11.23
CA SER A 225 21.57 7.43 -12.25
C SER A 225 22.13 6.10 -11.76
N GLY A 226 22.45 5.20 -12.69
CA GLY A 226 23.09 3.93 -12.39
C GLY A 226 22.14 2.88 -11.80
N ARG A 227 22.55 2.26 -10.69
CA ARG A 227 21.77 1.25 -9.98
C ARG A 227 21.83 1.50 -8.47
N ARG A 228 20.75 1.14 -7.78
CA ARG A 228 20.65 1.18 -6.32
C ARG A 228 20.47 -0.21 -5.77
N GLU A 229 21.09 -0.48 -4.63
CA GLU A 229 20.87 -1.72 -3.91
C GLU A 229 19.44 -1.75 -3.35
N MET A 230 18.87 -2.95 -3.35
CA MET A 230 17.63 -3.25 -2.69
C MET A 230 17.77 -4.59 -1.98
N LEU A 231 17.62 -4.54 -0.66
CA LEU A 231 17.41 -5.71 0.18
C LEU A 231 15.90 -5.94 0.27
N MET A 232 15.45 -7.17 0.00
CA MET A 232 14.07 -7.61 0.25
C MET A 232 14.07 -8.87 1.10
N GLU A 233 13.22 -8.87 2.13
CA GLU A 233 13.06 -10.02 3.03
C GLU A 233 11.57 -10.36 3.13
N PHE A 234 11.20 -11.62 2.88
CA PHE A 234 9.81 -12.09 2.94
C PHE A 234 9.58 -12.88 4.22
N ARG A 235 8.37 -12.73 4.78
CA ARG A 235 7.93 -13.38 6.01
C ARG A 235 6.54 -13.98 5.85
N THR A 236 6.32 -15.18 6.36
CA THR A 236 4.98 -15.77 6.55
C THR A 236 4.29 -15.14 7.74
N ASP A 237 5.00 -14.74 8.79
CA ASP A 237 4.40 -14.00 9.90
C ASP A 237 4.66 -12.50 9.75
N ALA A 238 3.59 -11.70 9.87
CA ALA A 238 3.68 -10.25 9.82
C ALA A 238 4.42 -9.70 11.07
N TYR A 239 5.12 -8.58 10.91
CA TYR A 239 5.74 -7.87 12.04
C TYR A 239 4.69 -7.46 13.07
N ASP A 240 4.95 -7.80 14.33
CA ASP A 240 4.17 -7.37 15.48
C ASP A 240 4.95 -6.28 16.25
N PRO A 241 4.32 -5.16 16.64
CA PRO A 241 5.01 -4.08 17.35
C PRO A 241 5.47 -4.46 18.76
N THR A 242 4.90 -5.50 19.36
CA THR A 242 5.20 -6.00 20.71
C THR A 242 6.18 -7.17 20.67
N LEU A 243 5.96 -8.13 19.76
CA LEU A 243 6.76 -9.36 19.62
C LEU A 243 7.93 -9.21 18.65
N GLY A 244 7.92 -8.18 17.80
CA GLY A 244 8.95 -7.91 16.81
C GLY A 244 8.73 -8.65 15.48
N ALA A 245 9.80 -8.76 14.70
CA ALA A 245 9.79 -9.50 13.44
C ALA A 245 10.16 -10.96 13.70
N THR A 246 9.45 -11.88 13.07
CA THR A 246 9.95 -13.25 12.88
C THR A 246 11.14 -13.25 11.94
N ALA A 247 11.92 -14.35 11.99
CA ALA A 247 12.98 -14.58 11.02
C ALA A 247 12.39 -14.59 9.61
N ASP A 248 13.07 -13.96 8.66
CA ASP A 248 12.70 -14.05 7.26
C ASP A 248 12.95 -15.46 6.71
N GLU A 249 12.04 -15.98 5.90
CA GLU A 249 12.26 -17.25 5.22
C GLU A 249 13.01 -17.05 3.90
N ILE A 250 12.98 -15.82 3.36
CA ILE A 250 13.69 -15.44 2.15
C ILE A 250 14.36 -14.09 2.38
N THR A 251 15.68 -14.04 2.23
CA THR A 251 16.44 -12.79 2.08
C THR A 251 17.09 -12.72 0.70
N THR A 252 16.89 -11.60 0.00
CA THR A 252 17.43 -11.38 -1.34
C THR A 252 18.01 -9.96 -1.48
N LYS A 253 19.16 -9.84 -2.15
CA LYS A 253 19.84 -8.56 -2.43
C LYS A 253 20.13 -8.42 -3.92
N TRP A 254 19.78 -7.27 -4.50
CA TRP A 254 20.10 -6.98 -5.90
C TRP A 254 20.11 -5.48 -6.22
N ASN A 255 20.52 -5.18 -7.45
CA ASN A 255 20.70 -3.82 -7.93
C ASN A 255 19.60 -3.43 -8.93
N VAL A 256 18.76 -2.46 -8.54
CA VAL A 256 17.60 -1.96 -9.26
C VAL A 256 17.99 -0.73 -10.09
N LYS A 257 17.54 -0.69 -11.35
CA LYS A 257 17.66 0.52 -12.20
C LYS A 257 16.53 1.49 -11.88
N GLN A 258 16.67 2.76 -12.26
CA GLN A 258 15.59 3.73 -12.13
C GLN A 258 14.30 3.19 -12.78
N LEU A 259 13.21 3.20 -11.99
CA LEU A 259 11.88 2.81 -12.44
C LEU A 259 11.14 4.03 -12.97
N ALA A 260 10.36 3.86 -14.04
CA ALA A 260 9.52 4.94 -14.58
C ALA A 260 8.23 5.09 -13.76
N ALA A 261 7.83 6.33 -13.47
CA ALA A 261 6.57 6.64 -12.82
C ALA A 261 5.36 6.27 -13.71
N GLY A 262 4.21 5.98 -13.09
CA GLY A 262 2.96 5.61 -13.76
C GLY A 262 3.00 4.26 -14.49
N LYS A 263 3.93 3.36 -14.14
CA LYS A 263 4.08 2.05 -14.80
C LYS A 263 3.93 0.90 -13.81
N VAL A 264 3.73 -0.29 -14.39
CA VAL A 264 3.83 -1.57 -13.69
C VAL A 264 5.21 -2.14 -14.01
N HIS A 265 5.99 -2.40 -12.97
CA HIS A 265 7.31 -3.01 -13.06
C HIS A 265 7.25 -4.41 -12.47
N ARG A 266 7.89 -5.37 -13.11
CA ARG A 266 8.12 -6.69 -12.54
C ARG A 266 9.61 -6.85 -12.31
N LEU A 267 9.98 -7.21 -11.10
CA LEU A 267 11.36 -7.54 -10.79
C LEU A 267 11.78 -8.73 -11.68
N PRO A 268 12.97 -8.68 -12.30
CA PRO A 268 13.37 -9.66 -13.29
C PRO A 268 13.69 -11.03 -12.71
N ILE A 269 13.82 -11.14 -11.38
CA ILE A 269 14.11 -12.37 -10.67
C ILE A 269 12.80 -13.02 -10.19
N GLU A 270 12.72 -14.33 -10.37
CA GLU A 270 11.74 -15.16 -9.71
C GLU A 270 12.38 -15.72 -8.44
N ILE A 271 11.72 -15.47 -7.31
CA ILE A 271 12.22 -15.73 -5.97
C ILE A 271 11.72 -17.12 -5.56
N PRO A 272 12.59 -18.09 -5.31
CA PRO A 272 12.15 -19.43 -4.92
C PRO A 272 11.40 -19.38 -3.58
N ALA A 273 10.26 -20.08 -3.50
CA ALA A 273 9.58 -20.31 -2.24
C ALA A 273 10.47 -21.16 -1.30
N PRO A 274 10.43 -20.94 0.03
CA PRO A 274 11.16 -21.76 0.98
C PRO A 274 10.63 -23.19 0.95
N MET A 275 11.52 -24.15 1.23
CA MET A 275 11.12 -25.53 1.47
C MET A 275 10.58 -25.65 2.88
N GLY A 276 9.37 -26.17 3.01
CA GLY A 276 8.78 -26.57 4.27
C GLY A 276 9.56 -27.69 4.94
N ASP A 277 9.39 -27.78 6.24
CA ASP A 277 9.99 -28.80 7.08
C ASP A 277 9.02 -29.22 8.20
N LEU A 278 9.39 -30.21 8.99
CA LEU A 278 8.66 -30.67 10.18
C LEU A 278 8.44 -29.49 11.14
N ILE A 279 7.19 -29.25 11.51
CA ILE A 279 6.83 -28.21 12.48
C ILE A 279 6.39 -28.83 13.80
N ILE A 280 6.57 -28.07 14.88
CA ILE A 280 6.02 -28.38 16.20
C ILE A 280 4.61 -27.77 16.25
N THR A 281 3.57 -28.60 16.32
CA THR A 281 2.18 -28.12 16.37
C THR A 281 1.70 -27.88 17.79
N GLU A 282 2.16 -28.67 18.74
CA GLU A 282 1.77 -28.55 20.13
C GLU A 282 2.90 -28.94 21.08
N VAL A 283 3.02 -28.19 22.17
CA VAL A 283 3.88 -28.51 23.30
C VAL A 283 3.02 -28.55 24.55
N PHE A 284 2.80 -29.75 25.08
CA PHE A 284 2.14 -29.92 26.35
C PHE A 284 3.17 -29.94 27.47
N ILE A 285 3.00 -29.08 28.48
CA ILE A 285 3.82 -29.05 29.69
C ILE A 285 2.90 -29.31 30.89
N GLY A 286 2.87 -30.56 31.37
CA GLY A 286 2.07 -31.00 32.50
C GLY A 286 2.66 -30.58 33.85
N GLY A 287 1.78 -30.21 34.79
CA GLY A 287 2.09 -29.54 36.06
C GLY A 287 3.06 -30.26 37.00
N GLY A 288 3.74 -29.44 37.80
CA GLY A 288 4.85 -29.76 38.72
C GLY A 288 5.94 -28.69 38.61
N THR A 289 6.84 -28.56 39.58
CA THR A 289 7.90 -27.53 39.59
C THR A 289 8.89 -27.63 38.41
N TYR A 290 8.83 -28.72 37.63
CA TYR A 290 9.79 -29.04 36.55
C TYR A 290 9.17 -29.69 35.29
N GLY A 291 7.85 -29.61 35.08
CA GLY A 291 7.23 -30.11 33.82
C GLY A 291 7.35 -31.63 33.58
N ALA A 292 6.98 -32.46 34.56
CA ALA A 292 7.26 -33.90 34.56
C ALA A 292 6.57 -34.72 33.45
N ALA A 293 5.45 -34.24 32.91
CA ALA A 293 4.80 -34.83 31.75
C ALA A 293 4.89 -33.86 30.58
N THR A 294 5.78 -34.12 29.63
CA THR A 294 5.90 -33.28 28.42
C THR A 294 5.55 -34.12 27.21
N ALA A 295 4.66 -33.61 26.37
CA ALA A 295 4.39 -34.18 25.05
C ALA A 295 4.67 -33.14 23.98
N TRP A 296 5.23 -33.59 22.87
CA TRP A 296 5.52 -32.78 21.69
C TRP A 296 4.77 -33.39 20.52
N GLU A 297 3.93 -32.59 19.88
CA GLU A 297 3.29 -32.96 18.63
C GLU A 297 4.07 -32.34 17.48
N PHE A 298 4.42 -33.18 16.51
CA PHE A 298 5.05 -32.76 15.27
C PHE A 298 4.11 -33.05 14.11
N TYR A 299 4.04 -32.10 13.18
CA TYR A 299 3.30 -32.24 11.95
C TYR A 299 4.25 -32.08 10.77
N ASN A 300 4.10 -32.93 9.77
CA ASN A 300 4.73 -32.75 8.47
C ASN A 300 3.76 -31.95 7.58
N PRO A 301 3.99 -30.65 7.35
CA PRO A 301 3.15 -29.84 6.48
C PRO A 301 3.49 -30.03 5.00
N THR A 302 4.48 -30.87 4.68
CA THR A 302 4.96 -31.09 3.33
C THR A 302 4.27 -32.29 2.69
N ASP A 303 4.21 -32.28 1.36
CA ASP A 303 3.66 -33.40 0.58
C ASP A 303 4.68 -34.53 0.34
N PHE A 304 5.82 -34.52 1.04
CA PHE A 304 6.87 -35.51 0.93
C PHE A 304 7.10 -36.20 2.28
N PRO A 305 7.45 -37.50 2.30
CA PRO A 305 7.86 -38.15 3.53
C PRO A 305 9.12 -37.47 4.10
N ILE A 306 9.05 -37.04 5.36
CA ILE A 306 10.21 -36.56 6.12
C ILE A 306 10.81 -37.73 6.90
N ASN A 307 12.11 -37.94 6.76
CA ASN A 307 12.83 -38.97 7.50
C ASN A 307 13.21 -38.44 8.89
N LEU A 308 12.45 -38.85 9.91
CA LEU A 308 12.68 -38.42 11.30
C LEU A 308 14.03 -38.84 11.88
N LYS A 309 14.77 -39.77 11.24
CA LYS A 309 16.12 -40.16 11.68
C LYS A 309 17.13 -39.02 11.56
N ASP A 310 16.84 -38.02 10.74
CA ASP A 310 17.73 -36.89 10.50
C ASP A 310 17.51 -35.75 11.52
N TYR A 311 16.57 -35.92 12.45
CA TYR A 311 16.16 -34.89 13.43
C TYR A 311 16.55 -35.29 14.85
N TYR A 312 16.90 -34.29 15.65
CA TYR A 312 17.03 -34.40 17.10
C TYR A 312 16.21 -33.28 17.76
N ILE A 313 15.68 -33.55 18.95
CA ILE A 313 14.95 -32.57 19.75
C ILE A 313 15.86 -32.09 20.86
N GLN A 314 16.01 -30.78 20.99
CA GLN A 314 16.72 -30.14 22.11
C GLN A 314 15.76 -29.23 22.85
N ARG A 315 15.66 -29.41 24.17
CA ARG A 315 14.83 -28.61 25.07
C ARG A 315 15.72 -27.88 26.07
N PHE A 316 15.42 -26.61 26.33
CA PHE A 316 16.06 -25.81 27.36
C PHE A 316 14.99 -25.30 28.33
N ASP A 317 15.08 -25.71 29.59
CA ASP A 317 14.24 -25.19 30.67
C ASP A 317 15.02 -24.11 31.42
N TYR A 318 14.61 -22.85 31.29
CA TYR A 318 15.23 -21.73 32.00
C TYR A 318 14.57 -21.53 33.36
N HIS A 319 15.37 -21.43 34.42
CA HIS A 319 14.90 -21.10 35.77
C HIS A 319 14.72 -19.58 35.91
N GLY A 320 13.55 -19.17 36.40
CA GLY A 320 13.28 -17.85 36.99
C GLY A 320 12.99 -18.00 38.47
#